data_AF-T1JQL4-F1
#
_entry.id   AF-T1JQL4-F1
#
_cell.length_a   1.000
_cell.length_b   1.000
_cell.length_c   1.000
_cell.angle_alpha   90.00
_cell.angle_beta   90.00
_cell.angle_gamma   90.00
#
_symmetry.space_group_name_H-M   'P 1'
#
loop_
_entity.id
_entity.type
_entity.pdbx_description
1 polymer ?
#
loop_
_entity_poly.entity_id
_entity_poly.type
_entity_poly.pdbx_seq_one_letter_code
_entity_poly.pdbx_strand_id
1 'polypeptide(L)'
;MFIQSEMVKIDEIHRAVTLGNLRNVQQLIDRKRLAYCRDQMGATPLHKAVIYGQKEIIEYFLDRFPSTIHTRDNSTFLANLALQ
;
A
#
# COMPACT_ATOMS: atom_id res chain seq x y z
N MET A 1 -5.95 7.85 24.24
CA MET A 1 -5.76 6.51 23.64
C MET A 1 -5.92 6.60 22.12
N PHE A 2 -5.07 7.40 21.44
CA PHE A 2 -5.24 7.78 20.02
C PHE A 2 -4.44 6.90 19.04
N ILE A 3 -3.64 5.96 19.53
CA ILE A 3 -2.70 5.17 18.74
C ILE A 3 -3.28 3.86 18.17
N GLN A 4 -4.31 3.29 18.80
CA GLN A 4 -4.88 2.01 18.35
C GLN A 4 -5.69 2.15 17.04
N SER A 5 -6.40 3.25 16.83
CA SER A 5 -7.27 3.41 15.66
C SER A 5 -6.51 3.54 14.33
N GLU A 6 -5.36 4.23 14.32
CA GLU A 6 -4.56 4.36 13.10
C GLU A 6 -3.85 3.05 12.75
N MET A 7 -3.41 2.26 13.75
CA MET A 7 -2.80 0.95 13.51
C MET A 7 -3.80 -0.06 12.92
N VAL A 8 -5.04 -0.09 13.43
CA VAL A 8 -6.11 -0.93 12.87
C VAL A 8 -6.39 -0.56 11.42
N LYS A 9 -6.47 0.74 11.12
CA LYS A 9 -6.72 1.22 9.76
C LYS A 9 -5.58 0.85 8.79
N ILE A 10 -4.34 0.90 9.25
CA ILE A 10 -3.18 0.45 8.47
C ILE A 10 -3.32 -1.04 8.12
N ASP A 11 -3.66 -1.88 9.10
CA ASP A 11 -3.86 -3.32 8.87
C ASP A 11 -5.00 -3.59 7.87
N GLU A 12 -6.12 -2.86 8.00
CA GLU A 12 -7.25 -2.94 7.08
C GLU A 12 -6.87 -2.55 5.65
N ILE A 13 -6.04 -1.52 5.46
CA ILE A 13 -5.54 -1.12 4.12
C ILE A 13 -4.72 -2.26 3.53
N HIS A 14 -3.77 -2.81 4.29
CA HIS A 14 -2.92 -3.89 3.78
C HIS A 14 -3.76 -5.12 3.44
N ARG A 15 -4.76 -5.45 4.26
CA ARG A 15 -5.70 -6.55 3.98
C ARG A 15 -6.57 -6.28 2.75
N ALA A 16 -7.08 -5.07 2.57
CA ALA A 16 -7.84 -4.70 1.37
C ALA A 16 -6.98 -4.83 0.11
N VAL A 17 -5.70 -4.45 0.21
CA VAL A 17 -4.73 -4.63 -0.87
C VAL A 17 -4.49 -6.10 -1.16
N THR A 18 -4.19 -6.94 -0.16
CA THR A 18 -3.91 -8.36 -0.42
C THR A 18 -5.11 -9.07 -1.06
N LEU A 19 -6.34 -8.66 -0.71
CA LEU A 19 -7.58 -9.17 -1.28
C LEU A 19 -7.92 -8.60 -2.67
N GLY A 20 -7.18 -7.61 -3.18
CA GLY A 20 -7.49 -6.99 -4.47
C GLY A 20 -8.73 -6.09 -4.46
N ASN A 21 -9.19 -5.67 -3.27
CA ASN A 21 -10.40 -4.86 -3.16
C ASN A 21 -10.10 -3.37 -3.33
N LEU A 22 -9.98 -2.92 -4.58
CA LEU A 22 -9.70 -1.52 -4.93
C LEU A 22 -10.69 -0.55 -4.28
N ARG A 23 -11.98 -0.88 -4.25
CA ARG A 23 -13.01 -0.01 -3.65
C ARG A 23 -12.76 0.23 -2.16
N ASN A 24 -12.41 -0.80 -1.42
CA ASN A 24 -12.05 -0.66 -0.01
C ASN A 24 -10.75 0.13 0.16
N VAL A 25 -9.75 -0.10 -0.68
CA VAL A 25 -8.50 0.68 -0.65
C VAL A 25 -8.78 2.17 -0.83
N GLN A 26 -9.62 2.53 -1.81
CA GLN A 26 -10.02 3.92 -2.06
C GLN A 26 -10.78 4.55 -0.89
N GLN A 27 -11.63 3.78 -0.19
CA GLN A 27 -12.37 4.26 0.98
C GLN A 27 -11.48 4.41 2.21
N LEU A 28 -10.53 3.50 2.41
CA LEU A 28 -9.65 3.51 3.58
C LEU A 28 -8.53 4.56 3.45
N ILE A 29 -8.07 4.85 2.22
CA ILE A 29 -7.08 5.90 1.94
C ILE A 29 -7.79 7.25 1.80
N ASP A 30 -8.27 7.75 2.94
CA ASP A 30 -8.86 9.09 3.05
C ASP A 30 -7.78 10.19 3.22
N ARG A 31 -6.57 9.81 3.62
CA ARG A 31 -5.44 10.71 3.87
C ARG A 31 -4.22 10.24 3.10
N LYS A 32 -3.56 11.16 2.41
CA LYS A 32 -2.34 10.87 1.61
C LYS A 32 -1.28 10.09 2.39
N ARG A 33 -1.10 10.36 3.70
CA ARG A 33 -0.12 9.65 4.54
C ARG A 33 -0.38 8.14 4.65
N LEU A 34 -1.64 7.70 4.50
CA LEU A 34 -2.01 6.29 4.59
C LEU A 34 -1.61 5.50 3.33
N ALA A 35 -1.38 6.17 2.20
CA ALA A 35 -0.83 5.51 1.01
C ALA A 35 0.64 5.07 1.20
N TYR A 36 1.34 5.68 2.16
CA TYR A 36 2.75 5.41 2.49
C TYR A 36 2.89 4.72 3.85
N CYS A 37 1.78 4.26 4.45
CA CYS A 37 1.85 3.59 5.74
C CYS A 37 2.65 2.29 5.61
N ARG A 38 3.17 1.80 6.73
CA ARG A 38 3.92 0.55 6.78
C ARG A 38 3.20 -0.43 7.67
N ASP A 39 3.08 -1.68 7.23
CA ASP A 39 2.62 -2.77 8.08
C ASP A 39 3.68 -3.13 9.13
N GLN A 40 3.38 -4.14 9.95
CA GLN A 40 4.29 -4.65 10.98
C GLN A 40 5.61 -5.20 10.41
N MET A 41 5.66 -5.53 9.12
CA MET A 41 6.85 -5.99 8.42
C MET A 41 7.63 -4.85 7.75
N GLY A 42 7.13 -3.61 7.85
CA GLY A 42 7.73 -2.45 7.20
C GLY A 42 7.34 -2.29 5.72
N ALA A 43 6.44 -3.13 5.20
CA ALA A 43 5.99 -3.09 3.81
C ALA A 43 4.93 -2.01 3.63
N THR A 44 4.90 -1.36 2.46
CA THR A 44 3.84 -0.41 2.10
C THR A 44 2.66 -1.14 1.45
N PRO A 45 1.47 -0.51 1.38
CA PRO A 45 0.35 -1.03 0.60
C PRO A 45 0.76 -1.36 -0.83
N LEU A 46 1.57 -0.53 -1.50
CA LEU A 46 2.04 -0.80 -2.85
C LEU A 46 2.92 -2.06 -2.92
N HIS A 47 3.78 -2.31 -1.93
CA HIS A 47 4.60 -3.53 -1.90
C HIS A 47 3.74 -4.80 -1.81
N LYS A 48 2.69 -4.80 -0.98
CA LYS A 48 1.72 -5.91 -0.98
C LYS A 48 1.01 -6.01 -2.33
N ALA A 49 0.58 -4.90 -2.92
CA ALA A 49 -0.10 -4.94 -4.21
C ALA A 49 0.75 -5.63 -5.29
N VAL A 50 2.06 -5.33 -5.33
CA VAL A 50 3.02 -5.98 -6.25
C VAL A 50 3.21 -7.46 -5.93
N ILE A 51 3.45 -7.82 -4.66
CA ILE A 51 3.67 -9.22 -4.24
C ILE A 51 2.45 -10.09 -4.57
N TYR A 52 1.24 -9.57 -4.39
CA TYR A 52 -0.01 -10.29 -4.63
C TYR A 52 -0.55 -10.10 -6.07
N GLY A 53 0.16 -9.38 -6.95
CA GLY A 53 -0.21 -9.22 -8.36
C GLY A 53 -1.45 -8.37 -8.61
N GLN A 54 -1.77 -7.43 -7.72
CA GLN A 54 -3.00 -6.64 -7.72
C GLN A 54 -2.88 -5.41 -8.63
N LYS A 55 -2.90 -5.66 -9.95
CA LYS A 55 -2.65 -4.65 -11.00
C LYS A 55 -3.46 -3.37 -10.86
N GLU A 56 -4.77 -3.48 -10.67
CA GLU A 56 -5.68 -2.32 -10.56
C GLU A 56 -5.32 -1.41 -9.38
N ILE A 57 -4.86 -2.01 -8.29
CA ILE A 57 -4.41 -1.28 -7.10
C ILE A 57 -3.04 -0.65 -7.35
N ILE A 58 -2.14 -1.35 -8.03
CA ILE A 58 -0.83 -0.81 -8.45
C ILE A 58 -1.04 0.43 -9.32
N GLU A 59 -1.87 0.33 -10.36
CA GLU A 59 -2.20 1.45 -11.24
C GLU A 59 -2.79 2.63 -10.47
N TYR A 60 -3.74 2.36 -9.55
CA TYR A 60 -4.30 3.40 -8.68
C TYR A 60 -3.23 4.11 -7.84
N PHE A 61 -2.29 3.38 -7.24
CA PHE A 61 -1.21 3.97 -6.46
C PHE A 61 -0.22 4.74 -7.33
N LEU A 62 0.12 4.24 -8.53
CA LEU A 62 1.04 4.92 -9.45
C LEU A 62 0.45 6.22 -9.99
N ASP A 63 -0.84 6.23 -10.33
CA ASP A 63 -1.55 7.42 -10.82
C ASP A 63 -1.71 8.47 -9.71
N ARG A 64 -2.12 8.05 -8.51
CA ARG A 64 -2.50 8.97 -7.43
C ARG A 64 -1.32 9.36 -6.53
N PHE A 65 -0.32 8.49 -6.40
CA PHE A 65 0.76 8.62 -5.43
C PHE A 65 2.12 8.18 -6.02
N PRO A 66 2.60 8.76 -7.13
CA PRO A 66 3.80 8.30 -7.83
C PRO A 66 5.05 8.20 -6.93
N SER A 67 5.14 9.00 -5.87
CA SER A 67 6.25 8.95 -4.91
C SER A 67 6.31 7.66 -4.06
N THR A 68 5.27 6.80 -4.07
CA THR A 68 5.28 5.52 -3.33
C THR A 68 6.29 4.53 -3.90
N ILE A 69 6.74 4.71 -5.14
CA ILE A 69 7.77 3.86 -5.76
C ILE A 69 9.16 4.08 -5.14
N HIS A 70 9.41 5.27 -4.57
CA HIS A 70 10.72 5.65 -4.04
C HIS A 70 10.87 5.42 -2.54
N THR A 71 9.79 5.05 -1.85
CA THR A 71 9.87 4.74 -0.43
C THR A 71 10.59 3.42 -0.23
N ARG A 72 11.91 3.49 -0.04
CA ARG A 72 12.77 2.37 0.36
C ARG A 72 12.17 1.69 1.59
N ASP A 73 11.63 0.50 1.39
CA ASP A 73 11.38 -0.45 2.45
C ASP A 73 12.52 -1.48 2.49
N ASN A 74 12.57 -2.33 3.50
CA ASN A 74 13.59 -3.37 3.59
C ASN A 74 13.40 -4.50 2.56
N SER A 75 12.37 -4.43 1.70
CA SER A 75 12.01 -5.46 0.71
C SER A 75 12.15 -4.96 -0.73
N THR A 76 12.83 -3.83 -0.96
CA THR A 76 12.99 -3.16 -2.26
C THR A 76 13.94 -3.90 -3.21
N PHE A 77 13.66 -5.17 -3.51
CA PHE A 77 14.24 -5.87 -4.66
C PHE A 77 13.24 -6.04 -5.81
N LEU A 78 11.91 -5.98 -5.55
CA LEU A 78 10.90 -6.35 -6.56
C LEU A 78 10.11 -5.19 -7.18
N ALA A 79 10.01 -4.02 -6.53
CA ALA A 79 9.25 -2.89 -7.08
C ALA A 79 9.90 -2.28 -8.35
N ASN A 80 11.23 -2.33 -8.46
CA ASN A 80 11.95 -1.87 -9.66
C ASN A 80 11.81 -2.83 -10.86
N LEU A 81 11.40 -4.08 -10.64
CA LEU A 81 11.33 -5.09 -11.70
C LEU A 81 9.95 -5.16 -12.38
N ALA A 82 8.90 -4.63 -11.74
CA ALA A 82 7.53 -4.67 -12.27
C ALA A 82 7.23 -3.59 -13.35
N LEU A 83 8.21 -2.76 -13.70
CA LEU A 83 8.09 -1.69 -14.70
C LEU A 83 9.04 -1.86 -15.90
N GLN A 84 9.56 -3.07 -16.14
CA GLN A 84 10.30 -3.42 -17.36
C GLN A 84 9.49 -4.38 -18.24
#